data_AF-A0A3B1CFF5-F1
#
_entry.id   AF-A0A3B1CFF5-F1
#
_cell.length_a   1.000
_cell.length_b   1.000
_cell.length_c   1.000
_cell.angle_alpha   90.00
_cell.angle_beta   90.00
_cell.angle_gamma   90.00
#
_symmetry.space_group_name_H-M   'P 1'
#
loop_
_entity.id
_entity.type
_entity.pdbx_description
1 polymer ?
#
loop_
_entity_poly.entity_id
_entity_poly.type
_entity_poly.pdbx_seq_one_letter_code
_entity_poly.pdbx_strand_id
1 'polypeptide(L)'
;MSKNTKTQRIVLLIYLLLISSINLFGQNQFDTLFIREVGLGVHHIYIEENNVPWTLNVLKIDLKSDNLKIESVMGTDKIPTLERTSSMSARYNKDSHFVVGAINADFFNYNGRPVGMQIREGEVITPPDNWSTIGFDSTYQPFIERLSLYSEVLTKNVNRSIDGINNIRDTDQLVLYNSYYGNTTKTNIYGSEVTIQPLNKWLANDETKCVVTNKISGQGDSNIPKGEAVLSGHGTAKTFIDNNIQVGDTVIVYHHVINGLDKITTL
;
A
#
# COMPACT_ATOMS: atom_id res chain seq x y z
N MET A 1 -41.36 -58.45 -35.98
CA MET A 1 -40.73 -57.47 -35.05
C MET A 1 -39.87 -56.52 -35.87
N SER A 2 -40.45 -55.43 -36.38
CA SER A 2 -39.73 -54.39 -37.13
C SER A 2 -40.27 -53.04 -36.67
N LYS A 3 -39.72 -52.57 -35.55
CA LYS A 3 -39.87 -51.23 -34.98
C LYS A 3 -38.50 -50.96 -34.34
N ASN A 4 -37.76 -49.89 -34.55
CA ASN A 4 -38.11 -48.60 -35.11
C ASN A 4 -36.79 -47.87 -35.48
N THR A 5 -36.07 -48.37 -36.49
CA THR A 5 -34.72 -47.89 -36.88
C THR A 5 -34.72 -46.46 -37.39
N LYS A 6 -35.85 -45.95 -37.92
CA LYS A 6 -35.99 -44.55 -38.32
C LYS A 6 -36.04 -43.60 -37.12
N THR A 7 -36.79 -43.92 -36.07
CA THR A 7 -36.89 -43.06 -34.87
C THR A 7 -35.57 -43.01 -34.11
N GLN A 8 -34.84 -44.13 -34.00
CA GLN A 8 -33.49 -44.12 -33.39
C GLN A 8 -32.49 -43.27 -34.19
N ARG A 9 -32.54 -43.29 -35.53
CA ARG A 9 -31.68 -42.46 -36.38
C ARG A 9 -31.98 -40.96 -36.23
N ILE A 10 -33.25 -40.58 -36.09
CA ILE A 10 -33.66 -39.18 -35.91
C ILE A 10 -33.21 -38.67 -34.52
N VAL A 11 -33.37 -39.49 -33.47
CA VAL A 11 -32.90 -39.12 -32.11
C VAL A 11 -31.37 -38.99 -32.07
N LEU A 12 -30.64 -39.87 -32.78
CA LEU A 12 -29.18 -39.78 -32.87
C LEU A 12 -28.72 -38.53 -33.64
N LEU A 13 -29.42 -38.16 -34.73
CA LEU A 13 -29.15 -36.94 -35.49
C LEU A 13 -29.41 -35.67 -34.66
N ILE A 14 -30.48 -35.67 -33.85
CA ILE A 14 -30.79 -34.56 -32.95
C ILE A 14 -29.73 -34.43 -31.85
N TYR A 15 -29.24 -35.55 -31.29
CA TYR A 15 -28.12 -35.54 -30.34
C TYR A 15 -26.81 -35.03 -30.98
N LEU A 16 -26.51 -35.43 -32.21
CA LEU A 16 -25.34 -34.94 -32.96
C LEU A 16 -25.43 -33.43 -33.27
N LEU A 17 -26.61 -32.93 -33.61
CA LEU A 17 -26.86 -31.50 -33.84
C LEU A 17 -26.79 -30.66 -32.54
N LEU A 18 -27.21 -31.23 -31.40
CA LEU A 18 -27.09 -30.60 -30.07
C LEU A 18 -25.63 -30.55 -29.57
N ILE A 19 -24.79 -31.52 -29.94
CA ILE A 19 -23.35 -31.48 -29.61
C ILE A 19 -22.61 -30.47 -30.50
N SER A 20 -23.04 -30.28 -31.76
CA SER A 20 -22.44 -29.29 -32.67
C SER A 20 -22.80 -27.83 -32.37
N SER A 21 -23.73 -27.59 -31.44
CA SER A 21 -24.18 -26.24 -31.05
C SER A 21 -23.65 -25.79 -29.68
N ILE A 22 -22.69 -26.54 -29.11
CA ILE A 22 -21.88 -26.02 -28.01
C ILE A 22 -20.97 -24.95 -28.61
N ASN A 23 -21.44 -23.70 -28.55
CA ASN A 23 -20.55 -22.56 -28.68
C ASN A 23 -19.51 -22.70 -27.56
N LEU A 24 -18.33 -23.21 -27.90
CA LEU A 24 -17.11 -22.88 -27.18
C LEU A 24 -17.02 -21.37 -27.29
N PHE A 25 -17.50 -20.65 -26.26
CA PHE A 25 -17.07 -19.29 -26.03
C PHE A 25 -15.56 -19.35 -26.11
N GLY A 26 -14.99 -18.72 -27.14
CA GLY A 26 -13.56 -18.67 -27.36
C GLY A 26 -12.92 -18.06 -26.13
N GLN A 27 -12.50 -18.91 -25.20
CA GLN A 27 -11.48 -18.56 -24.25
C GLN A 27 -10.29 -18.20 -25.13
N ASN A 28 -9.84 -16.94 -25.11
CA ASN A 28 -8.64 -16.54 -25.83
C ASN A 28 -7.57 -17.58 -25.52
N GLN A 29 -7.24 -18.42 -26.51
CA GLN A 29 -6.22 -19.45 -26.36
C GLN A 29 -4.90 -18.72 -26.53
N PHE A 30 -4.46 -18.11 -25.45
CA PHE A 30 -3.11 -17.62 -25.37
C PHE A 30 -2.17 -18.83 -25.48
N ASP A 31 -1.25 -18.78 -26.42
CA ASP A 31 -0.13 -19.72 -26.46
C ASP A 31 0.76 -19.41 -25.25
N THR A 32 0.54 -20.15 -24.16
CA THR A 32 1.45 -20.09 -23.01
C THR A 32 2.76 -20.72 -23.47
N LEU A 33 3.80 -19.90 -23.57
CA LEU A 33 5.06 -20.35 -24.14
C LEU A 33 6.02 -20.92 -23.09
N PHE A 34 5.98 -20.40 -21.86
CA PHE A 34 6.90 -20.85 -20.81
C PHE A 34 6.34 -20.60 -19.41
N ILE A 35 6.54 -21.59 -18.52
CA ILE A 35 6.25 -21.48 -17.09
C ILE A 35 7.51 -21.91 -16.33
N ARG A 36 7.95 -21.09 -15.37
CA ARG A 36 9.08 -21.38 -14.49
C ARG A 36 8.76 -21.04 -13.06
N GLU A 37 9.01 -21.96 -12.15
CA GLU A 37 9.04 -21.65 -10.73
C GLU A 37 10.28 -20.79 -10.43
N VAL A 38 10.07 -19.59 -9.89
CA VAL A 38 11.12 -18.60 -9.56
C VAL A 38 11.30 -18.41 -8.06
N GLY A 39 10.43 -19.04 -7.26
CA GLY A 39 10.48 -19.15 -5.81
C GLY A 39 9.40 -20.13 -5.35
N LEU A 40 9.50 -20.65 -4.13
CA LEU A 40 8.52 -21.62 -3.62
C LEU A 40 7.10 -21.02 -3.63
N GLY A 41 6.22 -21.56 -4.48
CA GLY A 41 4.86 -21.03 -4.66
C GLY A 41 4.76 -19.81 -5.59
N VAL A 42 5.82 -19.49 -6.33
CA VAL A 42 5.89 -18.36 -7.27
C VAL A 42 6.30 -18.84 -8.65
N HIS A 43 5.43 -18.60 -9.64
CA HIS A 43 5.63 -19.01 -11.02
C HIS A 43 5.68 -17.79 -11.95
N HIS A 44 6.74 -17.66 -12.72
CA HIS A 44 6.79 -16.78 -13.88
C HIS A 44 6.18 -17.49 -15.08
N ILE A 45 5.20 -16.85 -15.71
CA ILE A 45 4.50 -17.31 -16.90
C ILE A 45 4.77 -16.29 -18.00
N TYR A 46 5.34 -16.74 -19.11
CA TYR A 46 5.55 -15.95 -20.31
C TYR A 46 4.55 -16.38 -21.39
N ILE A 47 3.83 -15.40 -21.92
CA ILE A 47 2.77 -15.57 -22.92
C ILE A 47 3.12 -14.69 -24.12
N GLU A 48 3.01 -15.26 -25.32
CA GLU A 48 3.09 -14.51 -26.58
C GLU A 48 1.79 -14.68 -27.36
N GLU A 49 1.09 -13.58 -27.60
CA GLU A 49 -0.12 -13.54 -28.40
C GLU A 49 0.24 -12.95 -29.78
N ASN A 50 0.59 -13.85 -30.70
CA ASN A 50 1.04 -13.50 -32.04
C ASN A 50 -0.04 -12.80 -32.87
N ASN A 51 -1.33 -12.96 -32.54
CA ASN A 51 -2.41 -12.33 -33.29
C ASN A 51 -2.63 -10.85 -32.91
N VAL A 52 -2.21 -10.43 -31.72
CA VAL A 52 -2.41 -9.06 -31.19
C VAL A 52 -1.06 -8.43 -30.76
N PRO A 53 0.03 -8.77 -31.47
CA PRO A 53 1.43 -8.82 -31.02
C PRO A 53 1.70 -8.41 -29.56
N TRP A 54 1.20 -9.18 -28.60
CA TRP A 54 1.46 -8.94 -27.18
C TRP A 54 2.44 -9.96 -26.62
N THR A 55 3.32 -9.50 -25.75
CA THR A 55 4.08 -10.37 -24.84
C THR A 55 3.68 -10.01 -23.41
N LEU A 56 3.34 -11.00 -22.61
CA LEU A 56 2.94 -10.82 -21.22
C LEU A 56 3.90 -11.58 -20.32
N ASN A 57 4.37 -10.89 -19.28
CA ASN A 57 5.12 -11.49 -18.18
C ASN A 57 4.22 -11.47 -16.95
N VAL A 58 3.85 -12.65 -16.47
CA VAL A 58 2.92 -12.82 -15.34
C VAL A 58 3.66 -13.51 -14.20
N LEU A 59 3.56 -12.96 -13.00
CA LEU A 59 3.94 -13.63 -11.76
C LEU A 59 2.69 -14.16 -11.09
N LYS A 60 2.56 -15.48 -11.01
CA LYS A 60 1.51 -16.16 -10.25
C LYS A 60 2.06 -16.54 -8.88
N ILE A 61 1.46 -16.00 -7.83
CA ILE A 61 1.93 -16.09 -6.45
C ILE A 61 0.87 -16.79 -5.60
N ASP A 62 1.26 -17.84 -4.87
CA ASP A 62 0.42 -18.44 -3.82
C ASP A 62 0.60 -17.69 -2.49
N LEU A 63 -0.33 -16.77 -2.20
CA LEU A 63 -0.30 -15.95 -0.98
C LEU A 63 -0.53 -16.74 0.31
N LYS A 64 -0.86 -18.04 0.25
CA LYS A 64 -0.98 -18.88 1.45
C LYS A 64 0.37 -19.42 1.95
N SER A 65 1.45 -19.17 1.21
CA SER A 65 2.80 -19.57 1.62
C SER A 65 3.34 -18.61 2.69
N ASP A 66 3.62 -19.12 3.88
CA ASP A 66 4.16 -18.34 5.02
C ASP A 66 5.53 -17.68 4.73
N ASN A 67 6.21 -18.11 3.66
CA ASN A 67 7.51 -17.59 3.25
C ASN A 67 7.43 -16.45 2.22
N LEU A 68 6.23 -16.07 1.78
CA LEU A 68 6.03 -15.03 0.77
C LEU A 68 5.39 -13.79 1.38
N LYS A 69 5.86 -12.64 0.93
CA LYS A 69 5.39 -11.32 1.34
C LYS A 69 5.27 -10.45 0.11
N ILE A 70 4.19 -9.69 0.05
CA ILE A 70 4.07 -8.57 -0.89
C ILE A 70 4.47 -7.32 -0.11
N GLU A 71 5.35 -6.51 -0.70
CA GLU A 71 5.83 -5.26 -0.12
C GLU A 71 5.74 -4.17 -1.17
N SER A 72 5.12 -3.04 -0.82
CA SER A 72 5.30 -1.79 -1.55
C SER A 72 6.64 -1.18 -1.16
N VAL A 73 7.37 -0.73 -2.17
CA VAL A 73 8.67 -0.08 -2.02
C VAL A 73 8.67 1.20 -2.81
N MET A 74 9.47 2.16 -2.34
CA MET A 74 9.64 3.44 -3.01
C MET A 74 11.10 3.70 -3.30
N GLY A 75 11.36 4.58 -4.26
CA GLY A 75 12.73 4.95 -4.59
C GLY A 75 13.44 5.49 -3.36
N THR A 76 14.68 5.07 -3.13
CA THR A 76 15.54 5.56 -2.02
C THR A 76 14.92 5.59 -0.61
N ASP A 77 13.78 4.91 -0.38
CA ASP A 77 12.96 4.91 0.83
C ASP A 77 12.54 6.30 1.33
N LYS A 78 12.36 7.28 0.42
CA LYS A 78 11.95 8.65 0.74
C LYS A 78 11.04 9.24 -0.34
N ILE A 79 10.33 10.31 -0.03
CA ILE A 79 9.61 11.11 -1.02
C ILE A 79 10.07 12.57 -1.03
N PRO A 80 10.05 13.24 -2.19
CA PRO A 80 9.81 12.69 -3.54
C PRO A 80 11.11 12.14 -4.16
N THR A 81 11.04 11.08 -4.97
CA THR A 81 12.22 10.50 -5.65
C THR A 81 11.82 9.49 -6.73
N LEU A 82 12.76 9.18 -7.62
CA LEU A 82 12.58 8.21 -8.71
C LEU A 82 13.69 7.16 -8.65
N GLU A 83 13.32 5.89 -8.78
CA GLU A 83 14.25 4.77 -8.87
C GLU A 83 13.71 3.71 -9.83
N ARG A 84 14.59 3.08 -10.62
CA ARG A 84 14.17 1.97 -11.50
C ARG A 84 13.72 0.78 -10.66
N THR A 85 12.65 0.08 -11.07
CA THR A 85 12.18 -1.16 -10.41
C THR A 85 13.29 -2.19 -10.22
N SER A 86 14.19 -2.35 -11.20
CA SER A 86 15.34 -3.24 -11.09
C SER A 86 16.35 -2.81 -10.02
N SER A 87 16.56 -1.50 -9.84
CA SER A 87 17.42 -0.95 -8.79
C SER A 87 16.79 -1.15 -7.41
N MET A 88 15.48 -0.86 -7.27
CA MET A 88 14.74 -1.13 -6.03
C MET A 88 14.79 -2.62 -5.68
N SER A 89 14.52 -3.50 -6.64
CA SER A 89 14.62 -4.96 -6.45
C SER A 89 16.01 -5.38 -5.98
N ALA A 90 17.09 -4.87 -6.61
CA ALA A 90 18.45 -5.19 -6.20
C ALA A 90 18.79 -4.67 -4.79
N ARG A 91 18.33 -3.47 -4.44
CA ARG A 91 18.55 -2.85 -3.12
C ARG A 91 17.82 -3.58 -2.00
N TYR A 92 16.64 -4.12 -2.28
CA TYR A 92 15.86 -4.89 -1.31
C TYR A 92 16.33 -6.35 -1.21
N ASN A 93 16.93 -6.90 -2.27
CA ASN A 93 17.48 -8.24 -2.25
C ASN A 93 18.76 -8.32 -1.40
N LYS A 94 18.63 -8.77 -0.16
CA LYS A 94 19.69 -8.82 0.86
C LYS A 94 19.55 -10.08 1.73
N ASP A 95 20.50 -10.29 2.63
CA ASP A 95 20.48 -11.46 3.53
C ASP A 95 19.13 -11.55 4.26
N SER A 96 18.51 -12.73 4.19
CA SER A 96 17.18 -13.02 4.77
C SER A 96 16.00 -12.22 4.18
N HIS A 97 16.18 -11.54 3.04
CA HIS A 97 15.12 -10.90 2.27
C HIS A 97 15.41 -11.05 0.77
N PHE A 98 14.82 -12.08 0.16
CA PHE A 98 15.06 -12.43 -1.23
C PHE A 98 13.93 -11.93 -2.12
N VAL A 99 14.27 -11.10 -3.11
CA VAL A 99 13.28 -10.59 -4.07
C VAL A 99 13.13 -11.57 -5.22
N VAL A 100 11.98 -12.24 -5.28
CA VAL A 100 11.64 -13.24 -6.31
C VAL A 100 11.05 -12.63 -7.59
N GLY A 101 10.57 -11.38 -7.50
CA GLY A 101 10.01 -10.64 -8.62
C GLY A 101 9.55 -9.24 -8.20
N ALA A 102 9.49 -8.31 -9.14
CA ALA A 102 9.03 -6.95 -8.91
C ALA A 102 8.41 -6.37 -10.18
N ILE A 103 7.40 -5.51 -10.01
CA ILE A 103 6.78 -4.72 -11.08
C ILE A 103 6.81 -3.24 -10.69
N ASN A 104 6.70 -2.33 -11.66
CA ASN A 104 6.30 -0.96 -11.32
C ASN A 104 4.83 -0.95 -10.88
N ALA A 105 4.47 -0.01 -10.01
CA ALA A 105 3.12 0.11 -9.45
C ALA A 105 2.52 1.48 -9.79
N ASP A 106 2.36 2.32 -8.78
CA ASP A 106 1.59 3.56 -8.81
C ASP A 106 2.01 4.59 -9.85
N PHE A 107 1.06 5.47 -10.16
CA PHE A 107 1.35 6.74 -10.78
C PHE A 107 2.16 7.64 -9.84
N PHE A 108 2.99 8.50 -10.42
CA PHE A 108 3.79 9.47 -9.68
C PHE A 108 3.88 10.78 -10.46
N ASN A 109 4.05 11.89 -9.76
CA ASN A 109 4.27 13.19 -10.39
C ASN A 109 5.71 13.32 -10.94
N TYR A 110 6.02 14.40 -11.66
CA TYR A 110 7.34 14.58 -12.28
C TYR A 110 8.54 14.57 -11.32
N ASN A 111 8.32 14.82 -10.02
CA ASN A 111 9.35 14.77 -8.98
C ASN A 111 9.46 13.38 -8.32
N GLY A 112 8.59 12.43 -8.68
CA GLY A 112 8.55 11.09 -8.08
C GLY A 112 7.77 11.00 -6.78
N ARG A 113 6.84 11.94 -6.51
CA ARG A 113 5.85 11.74 -5.43
C ARG A 113 4.73 10.84 -5.96
N PRO A 114 4.39 9.72 -5.28
CA PRO A 114 3.23 8.90 -5.65
C PRO A 114 1.93 9.70 -5.69
N VAL A 115 1.01 9.27 -6.56
CA VAL A 115 -0.37 9.75 -6.67
C VAL A 115 -1.28 8.64 -6.17
N GLY A 116 -2.07 8.93 -5.14
CA GLY A 116 -2.87 7.94 -4.41
C GLY A 116 -2.29 7.60 -3.05
N MET A 117 -3.01 6.76 -2.31
CA MET A 117 -2.63 6.37 -0.96
C MET A 117 -1.46 5.39 -1.01
N GLN A 118 -0.41 5.69 -0.25
CA GLN A 118 0.69 4.76 -0.02
C GLN A 118 0.79 4.49 1.48
N ILE A 119 0.90 3.20 1.83
CA ILE A 119 1.20 2.74 3.18
C ILE A 119 2.39 1.80 3.07
N ARG A 120 3.40 2.00 3.91
CA ARG A 120 4.56 1.10 3.96
C ARG A 120 4.92 0.81 5.41
N GLU A 121 5.08 -0.47 5.73
CA GLU A 121 5.35 -0.91 7.11
C GLU A 121 4.31 -0.38 8.11
N GLY A 122 3.06 -0.20 7.65
CA GLY A 122 1.94 0.36 8.42
C GLY A 122 1.93 1.88 8.57
N GLU A 123 2.95 2.59 8.07
CA GLU A 123 3.01 4.05 8.06
C GLU A 123 2.31 4.61 6.81
N VAL A 124 1.39 5.57 7.01
CA VAL A 124 0.80 6.31 5.89
C VAL A 124 1.84 7.28 5.32
N ILE A 125 2.05 7.26 4.01
CA ILE A 125 3.07 8.07 3.32
C ILE A 125 2.41 9.20 2.54
N THR A 126 1.41 8.88 1.73
CA THR A 126 0.62 9.83 0.94
C THR A 126 -0.87 9.62 1.21
N PRO A 127 -1.68 10.69 1.20
CA PRO A 127 -3.11 10.58 1.39
C PRO A 127 -3.79 9.89 0.20
N PRO A 128 -4.99 9.33 0.38
CA PRO A 128 -5.76 8.76 -0.71
C PRO A 128 -6.17 9.80 -1.75
N ASP A 129 -6.36 9.31 -2.96
CA ASP A 129 -7.09 9.98 -4.03
C ASP A 129 -8.37 9.17 -4.36
N ASN A 130 -9.09 9.57 -5.41
CA ASN A 130 -10.31 8.87 -5.83
C ASN A 130 -10.04 7.63 -6.71
N TRP A 131 -8.82 7.07 -6.70
CA TRP A 131 -8.46 5.89 -7.48
C TRP A 131 -8.53 4.61 -6.64
N SER A 132 -8.70 3.49 -7.33
CA SER A 132 -8.68 2.16 -6.71
C SER A 132 -7.24 1.81 -6.33
N THR A 133 -7.06 1.30 -5.11
CA THR A 133 -5.78 0.89 -4.54
C THR A 133 -5.82 -0.59 -4.18
N ILE A 134 -4.75 -1.32 -4.47
CA ILE A 134 -4.55 -2.69 -3.96
C ILE A 134 -3.77 -2.62 -2.64
N GLY A 135 -4.17 -3.43 -1.67
CA GLY A 135 -3.54 -3.43 -0.35
C GLY A 135 -3.51 -4.76 0.34
N PHE A 136 -2.68 -4.84 1.38
CA PHE A 136 -2.53 -6.05 2.19
C PHE A 136 -2.50 -5.71 3.69
N ASP A 137 -3.24 -6.49 4.47
CA ASP A 137 -3.19 -6.43 5.93
C ASP A 137 -1.97 -7.14 6.52
N SER A 138 -1.85 -7.14 7.84
CA SER A 138 -0.78 -7.83 8.58
C SER A 138 -0.76 -9.35 8.43
N THR A 139 -1.80 -9.95 7.82
CA THR A 139 -1.91 -11.37 7.49
C THR A 139 -1.72 -11.65 6.00
N TYR A 140 -1.34 -10.64 5.21
CA TYR A 140 -1.19 -10.68 3.75
C TYR A 140 -2.49 -10.97 2.99
N GLN A 141 -3.65 -10.69 3.59
CA GLN A 141 -4.93 -10.75 2.89
C GLN A 141 -5.04 -9.56 1.91
N PRO A 142 -5.20 -9.80 0.59
CA PRO A 142 -5.36 -8.71 -0.36
C PRO A 142 -6.77 -8.10 -0.32
N PHE A 143 -6.86 -6.82 -0.67
CA PHE A 143 -8.09 -6.10 -1.02
C PHE A 143 -7.85 -5.09 -2.15
N ILE A 144 -8.91 -4.71 -2.88
CA ILE A 144 -8.87 -3.63 -3.88
C ILE A 144 -10.06 -2.72 -3.64
N GLU A 145 -9.82 -1.47 -3.26
CA GLU A 145 -10.89 -0.53 -2.90
C GLU A 145 -10.55 0.92 -3.24
N ARG A 146 -11.56 1.81 -3.18
CA ARG A 146 -11.34 3.26 -3.13
C ARG A 146 -11.38 3.71 -1.67
N LEU A 147 -10.28 4.32 -1.23
CA LEU A 147 -10.03 4.58 0.18
C LEU A 147 -10.31 6.04 0.55
N SER A 148 -10.54 6.26 1.84
CA SER A 148 -10.57 7.60 2.44
C SER A 148 -9.83 7.55 3.77
N LEU A 149 -9.22 8.66 4.17
CA LEU A 149 -8.39 8.72 5.36
C LEU A 149 -8.91 9.79 6.32
N TYR A 150 -9.14 9.37 7.56
CA TYR A 150 -9.22 10.25 8.71
C TYR A 150 -8.06 9.94 9.64
N SER A 151 -7.46 10.94 10.26
CA SER A 151 -6.32 10.73 11.16
C SER A 151 -6.44 11.62 12.37
N GLU A 152 -6.08 11.10 13.53
CA GLU A 152 -6.11 11.86 14.78
C GLU A 152 -4.97 11.45 15.72
N VAL A 153 -4.61 12.38 16.60
CA VAL A 153 -3.81 12.11 17.78
C VAL A 153 -4.68 12.23 19.02
N LEU A 154 -4.64 11.21 19.87
CA LEU A 154 -5.32 11.17 21.15
C LEU A 154 -4.29 11.38 22.25
N THR A 155 -4.57 12.34 23.12
CA THR A 155 -3.83 12.55 24.37
C THR A 155 -4.67 12.02 25.53
N LYS A 156 -4.16 12.13 26.76
CA LYS A 156 -4.93 11.76 27.96
C LYS A 156 -6.28 12.48 28.08
N ASN A 157 -6.37 13.72 27.62
CA ASN A 157 -7.50 14.61 27.91
C ASN A 157 -8.28 15.05 26.67
N VAL A 158 -7.63 15.08 25.50
CA VAL A 158 -8.20 15.68 24.29
C VAL A 158 -7.63 15.04 23.03
N ASN A 159 -8.47 14.93 22.00
CA ASN A 159 -8.08 14.46 20.67
C ASN A 159 -7.95 15.65 19.71
N ARG A 160 -7.10 15.50 18.70
CA ARG A 160 -6.96 16.47 17.61
C ARG A 160 -6.80 15.75 16.29
N SER A 161 -7.55 16.20 15.29
CA SER A 161 -7.39 15.75 13.90
C SER A 161 -5.99 16.08 13.40
N ILE A 162 -5.38 15.15 12.66
CA ILE A 162 -4.17 15.36 11.88
C ILE A 162 -4.62 15.78 10.48
N ASP A 163 -4.34 17.02 10.12
CA ASP A 163 -4.81 17.66 8.88
C ASP A 163 -3.98 17.24 7.66
N GLY A 164 -2.76 16.74 7.87
CA GLY A 164 -1.89 16.28 6.79
C GLY A 164 -0.84 15.28 7.24
N ILE A 165 -0.33 14.50 6.28
CA ILE A 165 0.77 13.56 6.48
C ILE A 165 1.81 13.83 5.40
N ASN A 166 3.07 14.00 5.80
CA ASN A 166 4.21 14.23 4.89
C ASN A 166 3.92 15.32 3.84
N ASN A 167 3.30 16.42 4.29
CA ASN A 167 2.87 17.53 3.44
C ASN A 167 3.28 18.88 4.04
N ILE A 168 3.05 19.97 3.32
CA ILE A 168 3.26 21.32 3.84
C ILE A 168 2.31 21.55 5.03
N ARG A 169 2.82 22.18 6.09
CA ARG A 169 2.05 22.62 7.26
C ARG A 169 1.58 24.05 7.05
N ASP A 170 0.28 24.24 6.84
CA ASP A 170 -0.33 25.56 6.74
C ASP A 170 -0.78 26.10 8.12
N THR A 171 -1.34 27.30 8.12
CA THR A 171 -1.89 27.94 9.33
C THR A 171 -2.95 27.05 9.99
N ASP A 172 -2.90 26.97 11.32
CA ASP A 172 -3.81 26.21 12.18
C ASP A 172 -3.80 24.68 12.03
N GLN A 173 -2.96 24.14 11.14
CA GLN A 173 -2.88 22.71 10.88
C GLN A 173 -1.95 21.96 11.83
N LEU A 174 -2.32 20.71 12.12
CA LEU A 174 -1.47 19.67 12.67
C LEU A 174 -1.05 18.71 11.55
N VAL A 175 0.24 18.59 11.30
CA VAL A 175 0.79 17.68 10.28
C VAL A 175 1.70 16.63 10.94
N LEU A 176 1.55 15.37 10.53
CA LEU A 176 2.47 14.29 10.90
C LEU A 176 3.54 14.12 9.82
N TYR A 177 4.80 14.14 10.22
CA TYR A 177 5.95 13.84 9.36
C TYR A 177 6.62 12.56 9.84
N ASN A 178 6.69 11.55 8.98
CA ASN A 178 7.45 10.34 9.26
C ASN A 178 8.74 10.29 8.44
N SER A 179 9.56 9.26 8.68
CA SER A 179 10.91 9.18 8.13
C SER A 179 10.97 9.09 6.59
N TYR A 180 9.85 8.77 5.92
CA TYR A 180 9.74 8.80 4.46
C TYR A 180 9.72 10.23 3.90
N TYR A 181 9.37 11.25 4.67
CA TYR A 181 9.38 12.65 4.21
C TYR A 181 10.80 13.22 4.01
N GLY A 182 11.75 12.72 4.79
CA GLY A 182 13.12 13.22 4.82
C GLY A 182 13.72 13.17 6.23
N ASN A 183 14.88 13.81 6.39
CA ASN A 183 15.59 13.83 7.67
C ASN A 183 15.02 14.87 8.64
N THR A 184 14.30 15.88 8.16
CA THR A 184 13.68 16.94 8.97
C THR A 184 12.29 17.30 8.44
N THR A 185 11.49 17.97 9.27
CA THR A 185 10.14 18.42 8.90
C THR A 185 10.14 19.58 7.89
N LYS A 186 11.26 20.30 7.74
CA LYS A 186 11.40 21.48 6.85
C LYS A 186 10.40 22.60 7.15
N THR A 187 9.81 22.61 8.35
CA THR A 187 8.81 23.61 8.72
C THR A 187 9.46 24.89 9.23
N ASN A 188 8.72 26.00 9.19
CA ASN A 188 9.18 27.29 9.69
C ASN A 188 9.06 27.39 11.23
N ILE A 189 9.57 28.50 11.77
CA ILE A 189 9.61 28.78 13.22
C ILE A 189 8.23 29.09 13.86
N TYR A 190 7.15 29.20 13.11
CA TYR A 190 5.83 29.61 13.64
C TYR A 190 5.05 28.45 14.29
N GLY A 191 5.71 27.32 14.55
CA GLY A 191 5.10 26.12 15.11
C GLY A 191 5.61 25.69 16.47
N SER A 192 5.06 24.57 16.93
CA SER A 192 5.66 23.71 17.94
C SER A 192 5.66 22.29 17.38
N GLU A 193 6.68 21.52 17.70
CA GLU A 193 6.85 20.16 17.20
C GLU A 193 7.17 19.20 18.34
N VAL A 194 6.63 17.98 18.26
CA VAL A 194 6.95 16.88 19.17
C VAL A 194 7.37 15.66 18.39
N THR A 195 8.49 15.06 18.78
CA THR A 195 8.94 13.76 18.24
C THR A 195 8.26 12.66 19.03
N ILE A 196 7.69 11.70 18.31
CA ILE A 196 6.96 10.57 18.86
C ILE A 196 7.59 9.26 18.38
N GLN A 197 7.93 8.41 19.35
CA GLN A 197 8.49 7.09 19.10
C GLN A 197 7.41 6.04 19.35
N PRO A 198 7.06 5.19 18.37
CA PRO A 198 6.05 4.17 18.57
C PRO A 198 6.59 3.09 19.52
N LEU A 199 5.73 2.62 20.44
CA LEU A 199 6.06 1.54 21.38
C LEU A 199 6.02 0.16 20.70
N ASN A 200 5.32 0.06 19.58
CA ASN A 200 5.22 -1.11 18.72
C ASN A 200 5.43 -0.67 17.26
N LYS A 201 5.12 -1.53 16.29
CA LYS A 201 5.12 -1.14 14.88
C LYS A 201 3.98 -0.16 14.58
N TRP A 202 4.20 0.72 13.62
CA TRP A 202 3.12 1.50 13.01
C TRP A 202 2.13 0.56 12.34
N LEU A 203 0.84 0.90 12.45
CA LEU A 203 -0.25 0.18 11.80
C LEU A 203 -1.33 1.20 11.41
N ALA A 204 -1.82 1.11 10.18
CA ALA A 204 -3.03 1.78 9.76
C ALA A 204 -4.25 0.92 10.09
N ASN A 205 -5.39 1.55 10.43
CA ASN A 205 -6.55 0.90 11.02
C ASN A 205 -6.22 0.14 12.33
N ASP A 206 -5.31 0.68 13.13
CA ASP A 206 -5.07 0.25 14.51
C ASP A 206 -4.49 1.41 15.34
N GLU A 207 -4.59 1.34 16.66
CA GLU A 207 -4.02 2.33 17.57
C GLU A 207 -2.50 2.16 17.69
N THR A 208 -1.74 3.16 17.24
CA THR A 208 -0.30 3.19 17.49
C THR A 208 -0.01 4.03 18.73
N LYS A 209 0.34 3.37 19.84
CA LYS A 209 0.81 4.04 21.07
C LYS A 209 2.24 4.52 20.89
N CYS A 210 2.49 5.80 21.16
CA CYS A 210 3.81 6.42 21.04
C CYS A 210 4.18 7.14 22.34
N VAL A 211 5.46 7.13 22.67
CA VAL A 211 6.04 7.99 23.71
C VAL A 211 6.61 9.26 23.08
N VAL A 212 6.37 10.40 23.72
CA VAL A 212 6.93 11.69 23.30
C VAL A 212 8.37 11.78 23.78
N THR A 213 9.33 11.82 22.86
CA THR A 213 10.77 11.80 23.17
C THR A 213 11.40 13.18 23.15
N ASN A 214 10.83 14.12 22.39
CA ASN A 214 11.32 15.48 22.28
C ASN A 214 10.18 16.47 22.03
N LYS A 215 10.38 17.74 22.43
CA LYS A 215 9.45 18.84 22.17
C LYS A 215 10.24 20.14 21.94
N ILE A 216 9.91 20.84 20.87
CA ILE A 216 10.33 22.22 20.63
C ILE A 216 9.11 23.12 20.50
N SER A 217 9.20 24.33 21.06
CA SER A 217 8.11 25.31 21.04
C SER A 217 8.56 26.62 20.40
N GLY A 218 7.73 27.17 19.52
CA GLY A 218 8.07 28.39 18.76
C GLY A 218 9.23 28.19 17.78
N GLN A 219 9.38 26.95 17.28
CA GLN A 219 10.42 26.52 16.37
C GLN A 219 9.85 25.45 15.41
N GLY A 220 10.62 25.08 14.39
CA GLY A 220 10.28 24.02 13.44
C GLY A 220 11.55 23.30 12.98
N ASP A 221 11.42 22.54 11.90
CA ASP A 221 12.53 21.80 11.28
C ASP A 221 13.17 20.72 12.18
N SER A 222 12.36 20.05 13.01
CA SER A 222 12.85 18.93 13.84
C SER A 222 13.39 17.80 12.99
N ASN A 223 14.43 17.13 13.51
CA ASN A 223 14.89 15.85 12.96
C ASN A 223 13.77 14.80 13.06
N ILE A 224 13.68 13.94 12.04
CA ILE A 224 12.76 12.81 11.98
C ILE A 224 13.61 11.53 12.02
N PRO A 225 13.77 10.89 13.19
CA PRO A 225 14.49 9.62 13.29
C PRO A 225 13.79 8.51 12.50
N LYS A 226 14.56 7.50 12.06
CA LYS A 226 14.03 6.38 11.29
C LYS A 226 13.01 5.58 12.14
N GLY A 227 11.83 5.35 11.60
CA GLY A 227 10.74 4.64 12.29
C GLY A 227 10.01 5.47 13.34
N GLU A 228 10.40 6.73 13.54
CA GLU A 228 9.70 7.70 14.39
C GLU A 228 8.96 8.72 13.52
N ALA A 229 8.12 9.52 14.17
CA ALA A 229 7.41 10.61 13.53
C ALA A 229 7.50 11.91 14.34
N VAL A 230 7.20 13.03 13.68
CA VAL A 230 7.07 14.35 14.30
C VAL A 230 5.66 14.87 14.05
N LEU A 231 4.96 15.24 15.12
CA LEU A 231 3.74 16.03 15.02
C LEU A 231 4.12 17.51 15.06
N SER A 232 3.73 18.25 14.03
CA SER A 232 4.05 19.66 13.85
C SER A 232 2.77 20.49 13.78
N GLY A 233 2.61 21.43 14.70
CA GLY A 233 1.41 22.25 14.82
C GLY A 233 1.67 23.72 14.52
N HIS A 234 0.82 24.36 13.73
CA HIS A 234 0.74 25.82 13.57
C HIS A 234 -0.47 26.38 14.31
N GLY A 235 -0.45 27.65 14.74
CA GLY A 235 -1.64 28.37 15.23
C GLY A 235 -2.43 27.60 16.29
N THR A 236 -3.68 27.25 16.02
CA THR A 236 -4.50 26.46 16.96
C THR A 236 -3.91 25.07 17.26
N ALA A 237 -3.31 24.40 16.27
CA ALA A 237 -2.62 23.12 16.47
C ALA A 237 -1.32 23.27 17.27
N LYS A 238 -0.62 24.40 17.12
CA LYS A 238 0.52 24.75 17.98
C LYS A 238 0.08 24.84 19.44
N THR A 239 -0.98 25.59 19.71
CA THR A 239 -1.57 25.74 21.05
C THR A 239 -2.00 24.38 21.61
N PHE A 240 -2.56 23.50 20.78
CA PHE A 240 -2.89 22.13 21.17
C PHE A 240 -1.65 21.35 21.65
N ILE A 241 -0.56 21.34 20.87
CA ILE A 241 0.71 20.66 21.26
C ILE A 241 1.25 21.26 22.56
N ASP A 242 1.32 22.58 22.64
CA ASP A 242 1.94 23.26 23.78
C ASP A 242 1.23 22.94 25.10
N ASN A 243 -0.11 22.89 25.07
CA ASN A 243 -0.94 22.70 26.26
C ASN A 243 -1.17 21.23 26.65
N ASN A 244 -1.13 20.29 25.69
CA ASN A 244 -1.63 18.93 25.93
C ASN A 244 -0.59 17.82 25.75
N ILE A 245 0.62 18.14 25.28
CA ILE A 245 1.66 17.14 25.01
C ILE A 245 2.98 17.59 25.63
N GLN A 246 3.55 16.78 26.51
CA GLN A 246 4.87 16.97 27.11
C GLN A 246 5.78 15.77 26.84
N VAL A 247 7.09 15.97 26.95
CA VAL A 247 8.06 14.88 26.88
C VAL A 247 7.79 13.86 27.99
N GLY A 248 7.78 12.58 27.63
CA GLY A 248 7.42 11.46 28.52
C GLY A 248 5.94 11.09 28.48
N ASP A 249 5.07 11.91 27.89
CA ASP A 249 3.66 11.53 27.70
C ASP A 249 3.53 10.37 26.72
N THR A 250 2.46 9.59 26.90
CA THR A 250 1.99 8.64 25.89
C THR A 250 0.85 9.27 25.09
N VAL A 251 0.97 9.24 23.77
CA VAL A 251 -0.08 9.63 22.82
C VAL A 251 -0.46 8.43 21.97
N ILE A 252 -1.66 8.43 21.42
CA ILE A 252 -2.10 7.44 20.43
C ILE A 252 -2.25 8.15 19.10
N VAL A 253 -1.63 7.61 18.06
CA VAL A 253 -1.90 8.02 16.68
C VAL A 253 -2.80 6.98 16.05
N TYR A 254 -3.90 7.42 15.45
CA TYR A 254 -4.83 6.57 14.74
C TYR A 254 -5.03 7.07 13.32
N HIS A 255 -4.74 6.21 12.35
CA HIS A 255 -5.01 6.43 10.92
C HIS A 255 -6.18 5.53 10.50
N HIS A 256 -7.36 6.12 10.36
CA HIS A 256 -8.58 5.43 9.95
C HIS A 256 -8.71 5.46 8.42
N VAL A 257 -8.39 4.34 7.79
CA VAL A 257 -8.51 4.05 6.37
C VAL A 257 -9.87 3.40 6.10
N ILE A 258 -10.83 4.22 5.69
CA ILE A 258 -12.20 3.81 5.37
C ILE A 258 -12.18 2.92 4.12
N ASN A 259 -12.96 1.84 4.14
CA ASN A 259 -13.00 0.74 3.16
C ASN A 259 -11.72 -0.12 3.10
N GLY A 260 -10.71 0.17 3.92
CA GLY A 260 -9.54 -0.71 4.08
C GLY A 260 -9.80 -1.84 5.09
N LEU A 261 -8.96 -2.87 5.05
CA LEU A 261 -8.92 -3.92 6.09
C LEU A 261 -8.34 -3.38 7.41
N ASP A 262 -8.46 -4.13 8.50
CA ASP A 262 -7.76 -3.81 9.75
C ASP A 262 -6.25 -4.05 9.61
N LYS A 263 -5.43 -3.31 10.36
CA LYS A 263 -3.96 -3.51 10.43
C LYS A 263 -3.28 -3.57 9.06
N ILE A 264 -3.57 -2.58 8.21
CA ILE A 264 -2.96 -2.47 6.86
C ILE A 264 -1.46 -2.24 7.02
N THR A 265 -0.67 -3.04 6.30
CA THR A 265 0.80 -2.94 6.36
C THR A 265 1.40 -2.40 5.07
N THR A 266 0.72 -2.58 3.93
CA THR A 266 1.23 -2.11 2.64
C THR A 266 0.09 -1.78 1.65
N LEU A 267 0.27 -0.65 0.96
CA LEU A 267 -0.44 -0.18 -0.23
C LEU A 267 0.62 0.34 -1.21
#